data_AF-A0A133Y231-F1
#
_entry.id   AF-A0A133Y231-F1
#
_cell.length_a   1.000
_cell.length_b   1.000
_cell.length_c   1.000
_cell.angle_alpha   90.00
_cell.angle_beta   90.00
_cell.angle_gamma   90.00
#
_symmetry.space_group_name_H-M   'P 1'
#
loop_
_entity.id
_entity.type
_entity.pdbx_description
1 polymer ?
#
loop_
_entity_poly.entity_id
_entity_poly.type
_entity_poly.pdbx_seq_one_letter_code
_entity_poly.pdbx_strand_id
1 'polypeptide(L)' 'MKDISEYGALYDFEKKNEDDEIYWTEEIDKLDSHLFSFDMKTVYNLFEDYPKRLTKEQKAIFDRENPFWVKFFGL' A
#
# COMPACT_ATOMS: atom_id res chain seq x y z
N MET A 1 5.55 -1.34 -8.76
CA MET A 1 5.95 -2.59 -8.09
C MET A 1 7.46 -2.74 -8.08
N LYS A 2 8.07 -2.62 -6.90
CA LYS A 2 9.48 -2.93 -6.64
C LYS A 2 9.54 -4.11 -5.67
N ASP A 3 10.47 -5.03 -5.91
CA ASP A 3 10.82 -6.08 -4.95
C ASP A 3 11.79 -5.44 -3.93
N ILE A 4 11.39 -5.46 -2.66
CA ILE A 4 12.13 -4.79 -1.56
C ILE A 4 12.93 -5.77 -0.69
N SER A 5 13.07 -7.03 -1.12
CA SER A 5 13.80 -8.06 -0.35
C SER A 5 15.27 -7.71 -0.04
N GLU A 6 15.87 -6.76 -0.77
CA GLU A 6 17.24 -6.26 -0.54
C GLU A 6 17.31 -4.96 0.29
N TYR A 7 16.17 -4.33 0.65
CA TYR A 7 16.11 -3.00 1.29
C TYR A 7 15.43 -3.01 2.67
N GLY A 8 15.38 -4.15 3.35
CA GLY A 8 14.66 -4.34 4.62
C GLY A 8 15.04 -3.41 5.80
N ALA A 9 16.00 -2.50 5.61
CA ALA A 9 16.40 -1.49 6.59
C ALA A 9 15.94 -0.03 6.25
N LEU A 10 15.16 0.19 5.18
CA LEU A 10 14.77 1.53 4.71
C LEU A 10 13.27 1.85 4.75
N TYR A 11 12.44 0.92 5.24
CA TYR A 11 10.98 1.04 5.29
C TYR A 11 10.48 0.64 6.68
N ASP A 12 9.77 1.53 7.36
CA ASP A 12 9.08 1.23 8.62
C ASP A 12 7.62 0.89 8.30
N PHE A 13 7.18 -0.32 8.66
CA PHE A 13 5.86 -0.82 8.28
C PHE A 13 4.93 -0.78 9.49
N GLU A 14 3.87 0.00 9.38
CA GLU A 14 2.86 0.14 10.43
C GLU A 14 1.48 -0.26 9.93
N LYS A 15 0.72 -0.94 10.79
CA LYS A 15 -0.70 -1.16 10.55
C LYS A 15 -1.51 -0.03 11.14
N LYS A 16 -2.63 0.28 10.50
CA LYS A 16 -3.59 1.25 11.04
C LYS A 16 -4.47 0.62 12.12
N ASN A 17 -4.85 -0.66 11.96
CA ASN A 17 -5.53 -1.48 12.96
C ASN A 17 -4.90 -2.88 13.03
N GLU A 18 -5.05 -3.58 14.17
CA GLU A 18 -4.43 -4.90 14.37
C GLU A 18 -4.91 -5.96 13.38
N ASP A 19 -6.20 -5.92 13.03
CA ASP A 19 -6.87 -6.86 12.13
C ASP A 19 -6.68 -6.56 10.63
N ASP A 20 -5.99 -5.45 10.28
CA ASP A 20 -5.78 -5.07 8.89
C ASP A 20 -4.82 -6.05 8.19
N GLU A 21 -5.08 -6.38 6.94
CA GLU A 21 -4.16 -7.19 6.12
C GLU A 21 -3.07 -6.31 5.45
N ILE A 22 -3.29 -4.99 5.40
CA ILE A 22 -2.41 -4.00 4.77
C ILE A 22 -1.45 -3.36 5.76
N TYR A 23 -0.21 -3.14 5.30
CA TYR A 23 0.81 -2.35 6.00
C TYR A 23 1.10 -1.06 5.23
N TRP A 24 1.18 0.06 5.96
CA TRP A 24 1.61 1.36 5.46
C TRP A 24 3.10 1.54 5.73
N THR A 25 3.80 2.24 4.83
CA THR A 25 5.20 2.55 5.03
C THR A 25 5.58 3.86 4.36
N GLU A 26 6.65 4.48 4.84
CA GLU A 26 7.30 5.64 4.23
C GLU A 26 8.74 5.25 3.84
N GLU A 27 9.17 5.64 2.64
CA GLU A 27 10.58 5.52 2.25
C GLU A 27 11.36 6.64 2.95
N ILE A 28 12.38 6.31 3.77
CA ILE A 28 13.13 7.29 4.58
C ILE A 28 13.76 8.41 3.72
N ASP A 29 13.91 8.21 2.41
CA ASP A 29 14.61 9.14 1.50
C ASP A 29 13.73 9.76 0.38
N LYS A 30 12.39 9.57 0.43
CA LYS A 30 11.47 10.22 -0.53
C LYS A 30 10.18 10.72 0.12
N LEU A 31 10.13 12.04 0.31
CA LEU A 31 8.89 12.81 0.41
C LEU A 31 7.99 12.42 -0.78
N ASP A 32 6.71 12.17 -0.54
CA ASP A 32 5.63 12.02 -1.53
C ASP A 32 5.42 10.63 -2.13
N SER A 33 5.42 9.58 -1.30
CA SER A 33 4.87 8.29 -1.73
C SER A 33 3.90 7.73 -0.69
N HIS A 34 2.60 7.77 -0.99
CA HIS A 34 1.60 7.01 -0.21
C HIS A 34 1.75 5.54 -0.59
N LEU A 35 2.66 4.85 0.11
CA LEU A 35 3.02 3.48 -0.19
C LEU A 35 2.24 2.49 0.68
N PHE A 36 1.87 1.36 0.08
CA PHE A 36 1.22 0.28 0.80
C PHE A 36 1.69 -1.08 0.28
N SER A 37 1.53 -2.12 1.11
CA SER A 37 1.87 -3.49 0.75
C SER A 37 0.84 -4.48 1.32
N PHE A 38 0.62 -5.58 0.59
CA PHE A 38 -0.20 -6.71 1.04
C PHE A 38 0.63 -7.86 1.65
N ASP A 39 1.94 -7.89 1.40
CA ASP A 39 2.80 -9.04 1.73
C ASP A 39 4.16 -8.65 2.33
N MET A 40 4.43 -7.35 2.51
CA MET A 40 5.71 -6.78 2.94
C MET A 40 6.91 -7.14 2.04
N LYS A 41 6.66 -7.65 0.84
CA LYS A 41 7.68 -7.94 -0.19
C LYS A 41 7.51 -7.04 -1.41
N THR A 42 6.29 -6.62 -1.62
CA THR A 42 5.84 -5.90 -2.80
C THR A 42 5.26 -4.56 -2.38
N VAL A 43 5.87 -3.45 -2.80
CA VAL A 43 5.38 -2.10 -2.49
C VAL A 43 4.65 -1.50 -3.69
N TYR A 44 3.49 -0.90 -3.39
CA TYR A 44 2.62 -0.19 -4.33
C TYR A 44 2.55 1.28 -3.97
N ASN A 45 2.44 2.15 -4.97
CA ASN A 45 2.13 3.56 -4.79
C ASN A 45 0.63 3.81 -4.99
N LEU A 46 -0.04 4.41 -4.02
CA LEU A 46 -1.48 4.69 -4.06
C LEU A 46 -1.93 5.46 -5.30
N PHE A 47 -1.16 6.45 -5.75
CA PHE A 47 -1.56 7.31 -6.86
C PHE A 47 -1.21 6.72 -8.23
N GLU A 48 -0.16 5.90 -8.31
CA GLU A 48 0.28 5.30 -9.57
C GLU A 48 -0.32 3.92 -9.82
N ASP A 49 -0.47 3.11 -8.77
CA ASP A 49 -0.76 1.69 -8.87
C ASP A 49 -2.25 1.37 -8.57
N TYR A 50 -2.87 2.07 -7.63
CA TYR A 50 -4.28 1.87 -7.31
C TYR A 50 -5.19 2.72 -8.24
N PRO A 51 -6.29 2.15 -8.77
CA PRO A 51 -6.72 0.75 -8.65
C PRO A 51 -6.17 -0.17 -9.74
N LYS A 52 -5.52 0.39 -10.78
CA LYS A 52 -5.36 -0.28 -12.09
C LYS A 52 -4.37 -1.44 -12.09
N ARG A 53 -3.39 -1.45 -11.19
CA ARG A 53 -2.35 -2.48 -11.13
C ARG A 53 -2.62 -3.56 -10.08
N LEU A 54 -3.72 -3.43 -9.33
CA LEU A 54 -4.13 -4.44 -8.37
C LEU A 54 -4.89 -5.57 -9.05
N THR A 55 -4.74 -6.79 -8.52
CA THR A 55 -5.68 -7.87 -8.86
C THR A 55 -7.08 -7.55 -8.30
N LYS A 56 -8.10 -8.26 -8.77
CA LYS A 56 -9.47 -8.09 -8.26
C LYS A 56 -9.56 -8.33 -6.75
N GLU A 57 -8.83 -9.30 -6.25
CA GLU A 57 -8.77 -9.65 -4.83
C GLU A 57 -8.06 -8.55 -4.02
N GLN A 58 -6.88 -8.13 -4.46
CA GLN A 58 -6.13 -7.03 -3.83
C GLN A 58 -6.94 -5.73 -3.80
N LYS A 59 -7.65 -5.40 -4.89
CA LYS A 59 -8.54 -4.24 -4.91
C LYS A 59 -9.68 -4.38 -3.90
N ALA A 60 -10.32 -5.54 -3.82
CA ALA A 60 -11.41 -5.76 -2.86
C ALA A 60 -10.94 -5.60 -1.41
N ILE A 61 -9.75 -6.10 -1.07
CA ILE A 61 -9.12 -5.91 0.24
C ILE A 61 -8.85 -4.43 0.48
N PHE A 62 -8.20 -3.75 -0.48
CA PHE A 62 -7.90 -2.32 -0.37
C PHE A 62 -9.17 -1.47 -0.20
N ASP A 63 -10.20 -1.68 -1.03
CA ASP A 63 -11.46 -0.93 -0.97
C ASP A 63 -12.14 -1.08 0.40
N ARG A 64 -12.14 -2.32 0.92
CA ARG A 64 -12.73 -2.67 2.22
C ARG A 64 -12.03 -1.97 3.37
N GLU A 65 -10.70 -1.96 3.36
CA GLU A 65 -9.88 -1.42 4.45
C GLU A 65 -9.66 0.09 4.33
N ASN A 66 -9.80 0.64 3.13
CA ASN A 66 -9.55 2.05 2.82
C ASN A 66 -10.72 2.76 2.13
N PRO A 67 -11.93 2.77 2.73
CA PRO A 67 -13.13 3.33 2.11
C PRO A 67 -13.01 4.85 1.85
N PHE A 68 -12.17 5.55 2.61
CA PHE A 68 -11.85 6.96 2.35
C PHE A 68 -11.24 7.14 0.94
N TRP A 69 -10.27 6.31 0.57
CA TRP A 69 -9.59 6.41 -0.72
C TRP A 69 -10.51 6.02 -1.88
N VAL A 70 -11.38 5.02 -1.68
CA VAL A 70 -12.45 4.69 -2.64
C VAL A 70 -13.32 5.92 -2.91
N LYS A 71 -13.80 6.57 -1.85
CA LYS A 71 -14.62 7.77 -1.94
C LYS A 71 -13.86 8.96 -2.56
N PHE A 72 -12.59 9.13 -2.22
CA PHE A 72 -11.74 10.22 -2.70
C PHE A 72 -11.54 10.15 -4.23
N PHE A 73 -11.31 8.94 -4.77
CA PHE A 73 -11.10 8.75 -6.21
C PHE A 73 -12.41 8.52 -7.00
N GLY A 74 -13.56 8.36 -6.33
CA GLY A 74 -14.85 8.10 -6.98
C GLY A 74 -14.90 6.75 -7.70
N LEU A 75 -14.30 5.72 -7.10
CA LEU A 75 -14.12 4.37 -7.65
C LEU A 75 -15.18 3.36 -7.19
#